data_AF-T1BBU9-F1
#
_entry.id   AF-T1BBU9-F1
#
_cell.length_a   1.000
_cell.length_b   1.000
_cell.length_c   1.000
_cell.angle_alpha   90.00
_cell.angle_beta   90.00
_cell.angle_gamma   90.00
#
_symmetry.space_group_name_H-M   'P 1'
#
loop_
_entity.id
_entity.type
_entity.pdbx_description
1 polymer ?
#
loop_
_entity_poly.entity_id
_entity_poly.type
_entity_poly.pdbx_seq_one_letter_code
_entity_poly.pdbx_strand_id
1 'polypeptide(L)'
;MLNNQTIEGLELLKLNAMASGLIEQRQSAQYQALQFEERLGMLVDREITERDNRRQKRQLRYAKLRHDAVVEDIDFRQHRGLERSQVLSLAEGSWISHHHNVSVLGPTGVGKTYIACALAHAGI
;
A
#
# COMPACT_ATOMS: atom_id res chain seq x y z
N MET A 1 -1.80 33.16 -16.55
CA MET A 1 -3.19 32.70 -16.72
C MET A 1 -3.29 31.22 -17.09
N LEU A 2 -2.50 30.67 -18.05
CA LEU A 2 -2.52 29.23 -18.38
C LEU A 2 -2.25 28.28 -17.20
N ASN A 3 -1.31 28.62 -16.30
CA ASN A 3 -0.89 27.67 -15.26
C ASN A 3 -1.96 27.40 -14.19
N ASN A 4 -2.86 28.35 -13.93
CA ASN A 4 -4.00 28.12 -13.03
C ASN A 4 -5.02 27.20 -13.72
N GLN A 5 -5.24 27.40 -15.02
CA GLN A 5 -6.12 26.55 -15.83
C GLN A 5 -5.59 25.12 -15.91
N THR A 6 -4.27 24.91 -15.94
CA THR A 6 -3.68 23.56 -15.89
C THR A 6 -3.96 22.88 -14.56
N ILE A 7 -3.80 23.57 -13.42
CA ILE A 7 -4.07 23.01 -12.09
C ILE A 7 -5.56 22.66 -11.95
N GLU A 8 -6.45 23.60 -12.31
CA GLU A 8 -7.90 23.39 -12.30
C GLU A 8 -8.31 22.22 -13.22
N GLY A 9 -7.68 22.10 -14.40
CA GLY A 9 -7.90 20.98 -15.31
C GLY A 9 -7.45 19.63 -14.74
N LEU A 10 -6.31 19.59 -14.05
CA LEU A 10 -5.83 18.38 -13.36
C LEU A 10 -6.80 17.96 -12.24
N GLU A 11 -7.30 18.90 -11.46
CA GLU A 11 -8.30 18.63 -10.41
C GLU A 11 -9.62 18.10 -11.00
N LEU A 12 -10.09 18.68 -12.11
CA LEU A 12 -11.29 18.22 -12.82
C LEU A 12 -11.14 16.78 -13.35
N LEU A 13 -9.93 16.41 -13.78
CA LEU A 13 -9.56 15.06 -14.18
C LEU A 13 -9.28 14.11 -12.99
N LYS A 14 -9.43 14.60 -11.75
CA LYS A 14 -9.13 13.87 -10.50
C LYS A 14 -7.66 13.45 -10.39
N LEU A 15 -6.74 14.26 -10.92
CA LEU A 15 -5.29 14.12 -10.84
C LEU A 15 -4.72 15.00 -9.72
N ASN A 16 -5.29 14.86 -8.52
CA ASN A 16 -5.08 15.80 -7.42
C ASN A 16 -3.66 15.80 -6.87
N ALA A 17 -2.97 14.66 -6.88
CA ALA A 17 -1.58 14.58 -6.42
C ALA A 17 -0.62 15.16 -7.45
N MET A 18 -0.93 15.01 -8.74
CA MET A 18 -0.22 15.71 -9.81
C MET A 18 -0.44 17.23 -9.75
N ALA A 19 -1.66 17.71 -9.49
CA ALA A 19 -1.95 19.12 -9.27
C ALA A 19 -1.14 19.70 -8.09
N SER A 20 -1.16 19.01 -6.95
CA SER A 20 -0.40 19.40 -5.76
C SER A 20 1.11 19.37 -5.99
N GLY A 21 1.60 18.35 -6.69
CA GLY A 21 3.01 18.24 -7.06
C GLY A 21 3.45 19.35 -8.00
N LEU A 22 2.60 19.78 -8.94
CA LEU A 22 2.90 20.88 -9.85
C LEU A 22 3.02 22.22 -9.10
N ILE A 23 2.17 22.45 -8.10
CA ILE A 23 2.27 23.62 -7.22
C ILE A 23 3.61 23.61 -6.46
N GLU A 24 3.98 22.46 -5.89
CA GLU A 24 5.25 22.29 -5.16
C GLU A 24 6.47 22.51 -6.06
N GLN A 25 6.47 21.90 -7.26
CA GLN A 25 7.57 22.06 -8.22
C GLN A 25 7.77 23.51 -8.65
N ARG A 26 6.71 24.32 -8.69
CA ARG A 26 6.80 25.75 -9.00
C ARG A 26 7.38 26.59 -7.87
N GLN A 27 7.21 26.15 -6.62
CA GLN A 27 7.65 26.89 -5.44
C GLN A 27 9.10 26.58 -5.06
N SER A 28 9.67 25.47 -5.55
CA SER A 28 11.02 25.06 -5.20
C SER A 28 12.00 25.15 -6.38
N ALA A 29 13.11 25.86 -6.15
CA ALA A 29 14.19 26.00 -7.12
C ALA A 29 14.90 24.66 -7.44
N GLN A 30 14.78 23.65 -6.58
CA GLN A 30 15.41 22.34 -6.78
C GLN A 30 14.93 21.64 -8.06
N TYR A 31 13.72 21.93 -8.50
CA TYR A 31 13.14 21.35 -9.71
C TYR A 31 13.53 22.12 -10.97
N GLN A 32 14.17 23.28 -10.88
CA GLN A 32 14.60 24.05 -12.05
C GLN A 32 15.81 23.41 -12.76
N ALA A 33 16.58 22.58 -12.06
CA ALA A 33 17.71 21.85 -12.62
C ALA A 33 17.28 20.60 -13.43
N LEU A 34 16.03 20.17 -13.30
CA LEU A 34 15.49 18.99 -13.97
C LEU A 34 14.88 19.35 -15.33
N GLN A 35 15.01 18.43 -16.28
CA GLN A 35 14.35 18.53 -17.59
C GLN A 35 12.82 18.42 -17.43
N PHE A 36 12.09 18.88 -18.45
CA PHE A 36 10.63 18.86 -18.41
C PHE A 36 10.08 17.43 -18.23
N GLU A 37 10.65 16.48 -18.95
CA GLU A 37 10.27 15.07 -18.95
C GLU A 37 10.47 14.43 -17.57
N GLU A 38 11.57 14.76 -16.89
CA GLU A 38 11.84 14.28 -15.53
C GLU A 38 10.80 14.81 -14.55
N ARG A 39 10.53 16.12 -14.59
CA ARG A 39 9.51 16.74 -13.75
C ARG A 39 8.13 16.17 -13.99
N LEU A 40 7.76 15.97 -15.26
CA LEU A 40 6.49 15.38 -15.65
C LEU A 40 6.39 13.93 -15.17
N GLY A 41 7.46 13.14 -15.33
CA GLY A 41 7.55 11.77 -14.80
C GLY A 41 7.29 11.72 -13.30
N MET A 42 7.97 12.57 -12.52
CA MET A 42 7.75 12.66 -11.07
C MET A 42 6.30 12.97 -10.70
N LEU A 43 5.61 13.83 -11.47
CA LEU A 43 4.21 14.16 -11.23
C LEU A 43 3.28 12.97 -11.51
N VAL A 44 3.54 12.23 -12.59
CA VAL A 44 2.79 11.02 -12.95
C VAL A 44 3.00 9.93 -11.90
N ASP A 45 4.25 9.67 -11.52
CA ASP A 45 4.59 8.67 -10.50
C ASP A 45 3.93 8.98 -9.16
N ARG A 46 3.90 10.25 -8.77
CA ARG A 46 3.21 10.70 -7.56
C ARG A 46 1.72 10.41 -7.60
N GLU A 47 1.06 10.67 -8.73
CA GLU A 47 -0.37 10.38 -8.89
C GLU A 47 -0.67 8.88 -8.90
N ILE A 48 0.15 8.07 -9.57
CA ILE A 48 0.05 6.59 -9.56
C ILE A 48 0.17 6.09 -8.11
N THR A 49 1.23 6.49 -7.41
CA THR A 49 1.50 6.10 -6.02
C THR A 49 0.33 6.49 -5.11
N GLU A 50 -0.21 7.70 -5.25
CA GLU A 50 -1.34 8.14 -4.45
C GLU A 50 -2.62 7.34 -4.74
N ARG A 51 -2.86 6.95 -6.00
CA ARG A 51 -3.99 6.10 -6.36
C ARG A 51 -3.87 4.70 -5.76
N ASP A 52 -2.68 4.12 -5.80
CA ASP A 52 -2.41 2.82 -5.19
C ASP A 52 -2.57 2.87 -3.68
N ASN A 53 -2.04 3.90 -3.03
CA ASN A 53 -2.22 4.14 -1.59
C ASN A 53 -3.71 4.26 -1.21
N ARG A 54 -4.51 5.01 -1.99
CA ARG A 54 -5.96 5.13 -1.75
C ARG A 54 -6.69 3.80 -1.94
N ARG A 55 -6.28 3.00 -2.93
CA ARG A 55 -6.83 1.68 -3.21
C ARG A 55 -6.55 0.73 -2.04
N GLN A 56 -5.31 0.61 -1.59
CA GLN A 56 -4.91 -0.23 -0.44
C GLN A 56 -5.65 0.20 0.83
N LYS A 57 -5.64 1.49 1.17
CA LYS A 57 -6.39 2.03 2.33
C LYS A 57 -7.88 1.71 2.26
N ARG A 58 -8.46 1.71 1.06
CA ARG A 58 -9.86 1.33 0.86
C ARG A 58 -10.07 -0.16 1.11
N GLN A 59 -9.24 -1.04 0.54
CA GLN A 59 -9.33 -2.48 0.76
C GLN A 59 -9.17 -2.85 2.25
N LEU A 60 -8.18 -2.29 2.95
CA LEU A 60 -7.97 -2.49 4.38
C LEU A 60 -9.18 -2.06 5.22
N ARG A 61 -9.79 -0.91 4.91
CA ARG A 61 -11.03 -0.47 5.56
C ARG A 61 -12.20 -1.43 5.34
N TYR A 62 -12.33 -1.99 4.14
CA TYR A 62 -13.37 -2.98 3.83
C TYR A 62 -13.13 -4.32 4.51
N ALA A 63 -11.86 -4.73 4.68
CA ALA A 63 -11.50 -5.99 5.33
C ALA A 63 -11.88 -6.05 6.81
N LYS A 64 -12.02 -4.90 7.49
CA LYS A 64 -12.43 -4.79 8.91
C LYS A 64 -11.63 -5.74 9.81
N LEU A 65 -10.32 -5.79 9.60
CA LEU A 65 -9.42 -6.64 10.38
C LEU A 65 -9.45 -6.21 11.85
N ARG A 66 -9.40 -7.19 12.75
CA ARG A 66 -9.46 -6.94 14.20
C ARG A 66 -8.19 -6.25 14.72
N HIS A 67 -7.06 -6.54 14.07
CA HIS A 67 -5.76 -6.00 14.43
C HIS A 67 -5.11 -5.41 13.19
N ASP A 68 -4.36 -4.32 13.38
CA ASP A 68 -3.43 -3.79 12.38
C ASP A 68 -2.15 -4.63 12.43
N ALA A 69 -2.27 -5.86 11.94
CA ALA A 69 -1.22 -6.87 12.01
C ALA A 69 -0.47 -6.91 10.68
N VAL A 70 0.86 -6.96 10.76
CA VAL A 70 1.74 -7.12 9.60
C VAL A 70 2.62 -8.34 9.79
N VAL A 71 3.09 -8.93 8.69
CA VAL A 71 3.82 -10.21 8.73
C VAL A 71 5.20 -10.03 9.38
N GLU A 72 5.78 -8.85 9.20
CA GLU A 72 7.07 -8.41 9.71
C GLU A 72 7.12 -8.39 11.25
N ASP A 73 5.98 -8.13 11.89
CA ASP A 73 5.84 -8.02 13.34
C ASP A 73 5.55 -9.38 14.02
N ILE A 74 5.45 -10.47 13.25
CA ILE A 74 5.21 -11.80 13.81
C ILE A 74 6.46 -12.29 14.56
N ASP A 75 6.32 -12.52 15.87
CA ASP A 75 7.37 -13.15 16.67
C ASP A 75 7.47 -14.66 16.38
N PHE A 76 8.56 -15.06 15.72
CA PHE A 76 8.89 -16.45 15.42
C PHE A 76 9.81 -17.11 16.47
N ARG A 77 10.27 -16.36 17.49
CA ARG A 77 11.18 -16.90 18.53
C ARG A 77 10.43 -17.78 19.54
N GLN A 78 9.13 -17.56 19.68
CA GLN A 78 8.27 -18.36 20.56
C GLN A 78 8.06 -19.75 19.97
N HIS A 79 8.27 -20.80 20.80
CA HIS A 79 8.02 -22.19 20.43
C HIS A 79 6.52 -22.50 20.40
N ARG A 80 5.80 -21.94 19.41
CA ARG A 80 4.37 -22.19 19.17
C ARG A 80 4.09 -23.05 17.93
N GLY A 81 5.12 -23.72 17.41
CA GLY A 81 5.01 -24.56 16.21
C GLY A 81 4.78 -23.78 14.92
N LEU A 82 5.14 -22.49 14.90
CA LEU A 82 5.02 -21.63 13.73
C LEU A 82 6.34 -21.58 12.98
N GLU A 83 6.34 -22.10 11.75
CA GLU A 83 7.53 -22.11 10.91
C GLU A 83 7.58 -20.84 10.05
N ARG A 84 8.71 -20.13 10.06
CA ARG A 84 8.83 -18.80 9.43
C ARG A 84 8.70 -18.88 7.92
N SER A 85 9.33 -19.86 7.28
CA SER A 85 9.30 -19.99 5.82
C SER A 85 7.88 -20.25 5.30
N GLN A 86 7.07 -21.02 6.04
CA GLN A 86 5.68 -21.29 5.72
C GLN A 86 4.83 -20.03 5.81
N VAL A 87 4.98 -19.23 6.86
CA VAL A 87 4.21 -17.97 7.00
C VAL A 87 4.58 -16.99 5.91
N LEU A 88 5.87 -16.85 5.58
CA LEU A 88 6.31 -15.98 4.49
C LEU A 88 5.80 -16.46 3.13
N SER A 89 5.83 -17.76 2.87
CA SER A 89 5.26 -18.33 1.63
C SER A 89 3.75 -18.11 1.53
N LEU A 90 3.02 -18.17 2.65
CA LEU A 90 1.61 -17.82 2.67
C LEU A 90 1.38 -16.31 2.46
N ALA A 91 2.28 -15.45 2.94
CA ALA A 91 2.21 -14.01 2.77
C ALA A 91 2.43 -13.57 1.31
N GLU A 92 3.13 -14.37 0.49
CA GLU A 92 3.25 -14.15 -0.96
C GLU A 92 1.90 -14.24 -1.70
N GLY A 93 0.86 -14.81 -1.06
CA GLY A 93 -0.50 -14.80 -1.59
C GLY A 93 -0.76 -15.78 -2.74
N SER A 94 0.15 -16.70 -3.04
CA SER A 94 -0.04 -17.73 -4.08
C SER A 94 -1.31 -18.58 -3.84
N TRP A 95 -1.67 -18.83 -2.59
CA TRP A 95 -2.91 -19.54 -2.24
C TRP A 95 -4.18 -18.78 -2.67
N ILE A 96 -4.14 -17.45 -2.77
CA ILE A 96 -5.27 -16.63 -3.24
C ILE A 96 -5.48 -16.85 -4.74
N SER A 97 -4.40 -16.83 -5.53
CA SER A 97 -4.49 -17.04 -6.99
C SER A 97 -4.90 -18.47 -7.36
N HIS A 98 -4.55 -19.46 -6.52
CA HIS A 98 -4.98 -20.84 -6.68
C HIS A 98 -6.35 -21.15 -6.03
N HIS A 99 -7.04 -20.15 -5.47
CA HIS A 99 -8.32 -20.33 -4.77
C HIS A 99 -8.28 -21.36 -3.63
N HIS A 100 -7.15 -21.46 -2.95
CA HIS A 100 -6.99 -22.33 -1.78
C HIS A 100 -7.46 -21.64 -0.50
N ASN A 101 -7.80 -22.43 0.52
CA ASN A 101 -8.17 -21.91 1.84
C ASN A 101 -7.01 -22.12 2.83
N VAL A 102 -6.72 -21.11 3.64
CA VAL A 102 -5.73 -21.19 4.73
C VAL A 102 -6.45 -21.27 6.06
N SER A 103 -6.17 -22.30 6.85
CA SER A 103 -6.71 -22.47 8.20
C SER A 103 -5.60 -22.44 9.24
N VAL A 104 -5.74 -21.57 10.25
CA VAL A 104 -4.79 -21.44 11.35
C VAL A 104 -5.32 -22.18 12.58
N LEU A 105 -4.64 -23.26 12.98
CA LEU A 105 -5.04 -24.13 14.09
C LEU A 105 -4.07 -24.00 15.27
N GLY A 106 -4.58 -24.22 16.49
CA GLY A 106 -3.76 -24.21 17.71
C GLY A 106 -4.52 -23.76 18.97
N PRO A 107 -3.89 -23.82 20.15
CA PRO A 107 -4.50 -23.46 21.43
C PRO A 107 -5.03 -22.03 21.50
N THR A 108 -5.92 -21.73 22.44
CA THR A 108 -6.41 -20.35 22.67
C THR A 108 -5.25 -19.45 23.11
N GLY A 109 -5.29 -18.16 22.73
CA GLY A 109 -4.28 -17.18 23.14
C GLY A 109 -2.95 -17.17 22.37
N VAL A 110 -2.67 -18.12 21.46
CA VAL A 110 -1.37 -18.21 20.77
C VAL A 110 -1.15 -17.26 19.58
N GLY A 111 -2.07 -16.30 19.38
CA GLY A 111 -1.97 -15.29 18.32
C GLY A 111 -2.54 -15.69 16.95
N LYS A 112 -3.40 -16.72 16.86
CA LYS A 112 -4.01 -17.16 15.59
C LYS A 112 -4.75 -16.04 14.85
N THR A 113 -5.53 -15.23 15.58
CA THR A 113 -6.25 -14.08 14.99
C THR A 113 -5.29 -13.02 14.45
N TYR A 114 -4.15 -12.82 15.12
CA TYR A 114 -3.12 -11.89 14.66
C TYR A 114 -2.50 -12.39 13.35
N ILE A 115 -2.11 -13.67 13.29
CA ILE A 115 -1.54 -14.29 12.08
C ILE A 115 -2.53 -14.19 10.91
N ALA A 116 -3.82 -14.50 11.14
CA ALA A 116 -4.85 -14.36 10.12
C ALA A 116 -5.01 -12.92 9.63
N CYS A 117 -4.95 -11.92 10.52
CA CYS A 117 -4.97 -10.50 10.14
C CYS A 117 -3.71 -10.12 9.34
N ALA A 118 -2.53 -10.60 9.74
CA ALA A 118 -1.27 -10.31 9.04
C ALA A 118 -1.25 -10.90 7.61
N LEU A 119 -1.72 -12.13 7.45
CA LEU A 119 -1.86 -12.75 6.12
C LEU A 119 -2.90 -12.01 5.26
N ALA A 120 -4.01 -11.57 5.86
CA ALA A 120 -5.01 -10.77 5.15
C ALA A 120 -4.46 -9.39 4.74
N HIS A 121 -3.66 -8.75 5.61
CA HIS A 121 -2.99 -7.49 5.29
C HIS A 121 -1.99 -7.65 4.14
N ALA A 122 -1.19 -8.73 4.14
CA ALA A 122 -0.24 -9.03 3.07
C ALA A 122 -0.92 -9.33 1.72
N GLY A 123 -2.14 -9.90 1.74
CA GLY A 123 -2.89 -10.23 0.54
C GLY A 123 -3.71 -9.08 -0.08
N ILE A 124 -3.67 -7.88 0.50
CA ILE A 124 -4.44 -6.69 0.07
C ILE A 124 -3.61 -5.79 -0.84
#